data_AF-A0AAX6MU50-F1
#
_entry.id   AF-A0AAX6MU50-F1
#
_cell.length_a   1.000
_cell.length_b   1.000
_cell.length_c   1.000
_cell.angle_alpha   90.00
_cell.angle_beta   90.00
_cell.angle_gamma   90.00
#
_symmetry.space_group_name_H-M   'P 1'
#
loop_
_entity.id
_entity.type
_entity.pdbx_description
1 polymer ?
#
loop_
_entity_poly.entity_id
_entity_poly.type
_entity_poly.pdbx_seq_one_letter_code
_entity_poly.pdbx_strand_id
1 'polypeptide(L)'
;MNIIIKNFLVQAAITSIALGQFCEHQWEGKFADHEVDGVPYLQARQDVAPPPLEIRPLIVNGPSSNRVDLIFFGDGYTEDEKDKFFDDALFLANNITDGQTFFDVLPVLNFWAGFSPSKENSLLTSEKSGVGTGGKPLDVTTASPNNGPVIIRHELGHSIIGVGEEYDGGEVYTGVNAAKSIDSVPWKQWYTDASKEPKIQRTNMPIQAYPWTLLNTSQSWSQTFTSAGTYSTHLLQVSVSGVTATSDLLVEIDGKDAGWEWNPAVGEDRYIYNIKRDEALAPGEHEIKFTLLNEERQGSAQLCSFEVLEYGDEEEFNFEPRYHGLYPTFSYKNVTSYRPTNDLCLMRDTYSANFCDACIEGLWLSLLGRLKLIDNITQEAQPDGSTNATLNLLPLAKLRQVPNPHEEAYTILWYGADGTTVLKDWTNSTTALLGPDTTEFGVEVRFWTEQVRVDSAGVLVQKERYSVE
;
A
#
# COMPACT_ATOMS: atom_id res chain seq x y z
N MET A 1 8.28 -66.07 28.41
CA MET A 1 9.02 -66.26 27.15
C MET A 1 7.99 -66.20 26.02
N ASN A 2 7.44 -65.01 25.76
CA ASN A 2 7.87 -63.98 24.81
C ASN A 2 7.32 -64.19 23.39
N ILE A 3 6.70 -63.12 22.84
CA ILE A 3 6.70 -62.69 21.41
C ILE A 3 5.63 -63.47 20.57
N ILE A 4 4.58 -62.89 19.91
CA ILE A 4 4.28 -61.56 19.34
C ILE A 4 2.75 -61.35 19.25
N ILE A 5 2.29 -60.14 19.60
CA ILE A 5 0.99 -59.56 19.24
C ILE A 5 1.15 -58.79 17.93
N LYS A 6 0.28 -59.01 16.94
CA LYS A 6 0.03 -58.06 15.85
C LYS A 6 -1.48 -57.99 15.56
N ASN A 7 -2.14 -57.08 16.25
CA ASN A 7 -3.26 -56.30 15.71
C ASN A 7 -2.68 -54.92 15.39
N PHE A 8 -3.12 -54.30 14.29
CA PHE A 8 -3.70 -52.95 14.25
C PHE A 8 -3.87 -52.47 12.80
N LEU A 9 -5.14 -52.17 12.48
CA LEU A 9 -5.66 -51.01 11.77
C LEU A 9 -5.09 -50.62 10.39
N VAL A 10 -5.99 -50.77 9.41
CA VAL A 10 -6.09 -50.00 8.17
C VAL A 10 -6.14 -48.50 8.51
N GLN A 11 -5.25 -47.71 7.92
CA GLN A 11 -5.31 -46.25 7.99
C GLN A 11 -5.16 -45.67 6.59
N ALA A 12 -6.11 -44.80 6.26
CA ALA A 12 -6.30 -44.14 4.98
C ALA A 12 -5.10 -43.29 4.58
N ALA A 13 -4.68 -43.38 3.31
CA ALA A 13 -3.77 -42.44 2.70
C ALA A 13 -4.56 -41.18 2.32
N ILE A 14 -4.58 -40.20 3.22
CA ILE A 14 -4.89 -38.79 2.93
C ILE A 14 -3.56 -38.15 2.54
N THR A 15 -3.37 -37.80 1.28
CA THR A 15 -2.27 -36.92 0.87
C THR A 15 -2.79 -35.48 0.89
N SER A 16 -2.72 -34.89 2.07
CA SER A 16 -2.76 -33.45 2.29
C SER A 16 -1.38 -32.88 1.97
N ILE A 17 -1.21 -32.21 0.84
CA ILE A 17 -0.11 -31.27 0.64
C ILE A 17 -0.64 -29.91 1.10
N ALA A 18 -0.52 -29.68 2.41
CA ALA A 18 -0.63 -28.37 3.01
C ALA A 18 0.79 -27.86 3.22
N LEU A 19 1.16 -26.77 2.56
CA LEU A 19 2.18 -25.86 3.06
C LEU A 19 1.74 -24.42 2.74
N GLY A 20 0.97 -23.83 3.67
CA GLY A 20 1.39 -22.50 4.14
C GLY A 20 2.68 -22.70 4.94
N GLN A 21 3.51 -21.70 5.19
CA GLN A 21 3.18 -20.34 5.57
C GLN A 21 4.53 -19.69 5.94
N PHE A 22 4.54 -18.35 6.12
CA PHE A 22 5.52 -17.56 6.88
C PHE A 22 6.58 -16.76 6.09
N CYS A 23 6.39 -15.43 6.15
CA CYS A 23 7.42 -14.50 6.57
C CYS A 23 8.20 -15.05 7.76
N GLU A 24 9.23 -15.84 7.46
CA GLU A 24 10.44 -16.12 8.21
C GLU A 24 11.09 -17.24 7.39
N HIS A 25 12.25 -17.01 6.79
CA HIS A 25 13.11 -18.14 6.46
C HIS A 25 13.56 -18.76 7.79
N GLN A 26 12.74 -19.66 8.36
CA GLN A 26 13.24 -20.62 9.32
C GLN A 26 14.08 -21.61 8.53
N TRP A 27 15.35 -21.25 8.39
CA TRP A 27 16.38 -22.15 7.91
C TRP A 27 16.26 -23.50 8.64
N GLU A 28 16.03 -24.58 7.89
CA GLU A 28 15.83 -25.94 8.43
C GLU A 28 17.15 -26.65 8.80
N GLY A 29 18.28 -25.96 8.69
CA GLY A 29 19.54 -26.47 9.22
C GLY A 29 19.51 -26.53 10.75
N LYS A 30 20.32 -27.41 11.34
CA LYS A 30 20.62 -27.31 12.77
C LYS A 30 21.39 -26.03 12.99
N PHE A 31 20.88 -25.08 13.78
CA PHE A 31 21.66 -23.90 14.24
C PHE A 31 23.01 -24.41 14.71
N ALA A 32 24.08 -23.79 14.20
CA ALA A 32 25.43 -24.16 14.59
C ALA A 32 25.43 -24.19 16.11
N ASP A 33 25.73 -25.35 16.67
CA ASP A 33 25.56 -25.61 18.09
C ASP A 33 26.43 -24.59 18.85
N HIS A 34 25.79 -23.60 19.49
CA HIS A 34 26.45 -22.43 20.10
C HIS A 34 27.37 -22.84 21.27
N GLU A 35 27.33 -24.10 21.69
CA GLU A 35 28.14 -24.66 22.77
C GLU A 35 29.37 -25.46 22.30
N VAL A 36 29.55 -25.72 21.00
CA VAL A 36 30.60 -26.68 20.57
C VAL A 36 31.96 -26.04 20.33
N ASP A 37 32.07 -24.76 20.05
CA ASP A 37 33.36 -24.09 19.98
C ASP A 37 33.17 -22.66 20.47
N GLY A 38 33.78 -22.33 21.62
CA GLY A 38 33.86 -20.95 22.11
C GLY A 38 34.13 -20.00 20.95
N VAL A 39 33.47 -18.85 20.93
CA VAL A 39 33.06 -18.16 19.69
C VAL A 39 33.95 -16.96 19.29
N PRO A 40 35.24 -17.12 18.93
CA PRO A 40 35.99 -16.09 18.20
C PRO A 40 35.45 -15.83 16.79
N TYR A 41 34.77 -16.81 16.17
CA TYR A 41 34.39 -16.72 14.76
C TYR A 41 33.19 -15.80 14.47
N LEU A 42 32.31 -15.54 15.45
CA LEU A 42 31.28 -14.49 15.33
C LEU A 42 31.85 -13.09 15.59
N GLN A 43 32.78 -12.96 16.54
CA GLN A 43 33.50 -11.69 16.76
C GLN A 43 34.30 -11.27 15.53
N ALA A 44 34.99 -12.21 14.86
CA ALA A 44 35.71 -11.94 13.62
C ALA A 44 34.83 -11.46 12.45
N ARG A 45 33.51 -11.72 12.47
CA ARG A 45 32.54 -11.19 11.50
C ARG A 45 31.97 -9.82 11.89
N GLN A 46 32.13 -9.41 13.15
CA GLN A 46 31.71 -8.10 13.65
C GLN A 46 32.81 -7.04 13.53
N ASP A 47 34.07 -7.45 13.31
CA ASP A 47 35.21 -6.54 13.12
C ASP A 47 35.35 -5.98 11.69
N VAL A 48 34.42 -6.31 10.79
CA VAL A 48 34.39 -5.77 9.43
C VAL A 48 33.69 -4.41 9.47
N ALA A 49 34.37 -3.37 9.01
CA ALA A 49 33.77 -2.05 8.88
C ALA A 49 32.50 -2.12 7.98
N PRO A 50 31.39 -1.49 8.37
CA PRO A 50 30.19 -1.47 7.53
C PRO A 50 30.51 -0.80 6.19
N PRO A 51 29.76 -1.13 5.12
CA PRO A 51 29.90 -0.41 3.86
C PRO A 51 29.61 1.09 4.07
N PRO A 52 30.23 1.97 3.28
CA PRO A 52 29.94 3.40 3.36
C PRO A 52 28.46 3.65 3.02
N LEU A 53 27.78 4.44 3.85
CA LEU A 53 26.40 4.86 3.62
C LEU A 53 26.35 6.38 3.59
N GLU A 54 26.05 6.94 2.42
CA GLU A 54 25.79 8.37 2.27
C GLU A 54 24.29 8.62 2.31
N ILE A 55 23.85 9.50 3.21
CA ILE A 55 22.43 9.88 3.34
C ILE A 55 22.27 11.32 2.84
N ARG A 56 21.37 11.53 1.88
CA ARG A 56 20.98 12.86 1.38
C ARG A 56 19.50 13.13 1.64
N PRO A 57 19.12 14.36 2.02
CA PRO A 57 17.71 14.76 2.07
C PRO A 57 17.14 14.84 0.65
N LEU A 58 15.89 14.42 0.49
CA LEU A 58 15.11 14.60 -0.74
C LEU A 58 13.99 15.64 -0.51
N ILE A 59 13.11 15.37 0.44
CA ILE A 59 12.00 16.25 0.84
C ILE A 59 11.97 16.29 2.37
N VAL A 60 12.12 17.47 2.98
CA VAL A 60 12.19 17.64 4.44
C VAL A 60 11.12 18.62 4.90
N ASN A 61 10.14 18.12 5.65
CA ASN A 61 9.00 18.90 6.15
C ASN A 61 9.11 19.27 7.64
N GLY A 62 10.14 18.76 8.33
CA GLY A 62 10.38 19.08 9.73
C GLY A 62 11.47 18.21 10.36
N PRO A 63 11.72 18.38 11.67
CA PRO A 63 12.71 17.58 12.38
C PRO A 63 12.28 16.11 12.47
N SER A 64 13.21 15.19 12.22
CA SER A 64 13.01 13.72 12.33
C SER A 64 12.53 13.26 13.71
N SER A 65 12.68 14.08 14.76
CA SER A 65 12.10 13.80 16.09
C SER A 65 10.57 13.80 16.11
N ASN A 66 9.92 14.42 15.12
CA ASN A 66 8.47 14.50 15.02
C ASN A 66 7.96 14.44 13.57
N ARG A 67 8.65 13.69 12.70
CA ARG A 67 8.22 13.33 11.35
C ARG A 67 8.51 11.84 11.13
N VAL A 68 7.80 11.21 10.22
CA VAL A 68 8.14 9.85 9.79
C VAL A 68 9.17 9.94 8.67
N ASP A 69 10.37 9.45 8.91
CA ASP A 69 11.44 9.43 7.92
C ASP A 69 11.37 8.15 7.05
N LEU A 70 11.15 8.35 5.75
CA LEU A 70 11.23 7.31 4.72
C LEU A 70 12.57 7.42 4.00
N ILE A 71 13.32 6.32 3.94
CA ILE A 71 14.64 6.28 3.31
C ILE A 71 14.62 5.29 2.16
N PHE A 72 14.90 5.76 0.95
CA PHE A 72 15.17 4.91 -0.21
C PHE A 72 16.61 4.39 -0.13
N PHE A 73 16.80 3.07 -0.23
CA PHE A 73 18.13 2.47 -0.30
C PHE A 73 18.45 2.05 -1.74
N GLY A 74 19.63 2.44 -2.21
CA GLY A 74 20.13 2.01 -3.52
C GLY A 74 20.57 0.55 -3.48
N ASP A 75 20.08 -0.26 -4.41
CA ASP A 75 20.47 -1.65 -4.59
C ASP A 75 20.90 -1.88 -6.05
N GLY A 76 22.07 -2.49 -6.26
CA GLY A 76 22.62 -2.72 -7.61
C GLY A 76 23.18 -1.47 -8.31
N TYR A 77 23.26 -0.32 -7.65
CA TYR A 77 23.95 0.87 -8.19
C TYR A 77 25.45 0.81 -7.87
N THR A 78 26.29 0.98 -8.88
CA THR A 78 27.75 1.13 -8.70
C THR A 78 28.11 2.54 -8.22
N GLU A 79 29.35 2.77 -7.79
CA GLU A 79 29.82 4.10 -7.39
C GLU A 79 29.65 5.15 -8.50
N ASP A 80 29.86 4.75 -9.77
CA ASP A 80 29.70 5.65 -10.93
C ASP A 80 28.22 5.99 -11.23
N GLU A 81 27.28 5.20 -10.70
CA GLU A 81 25.83 5.40 -10.85
C GLU A 81 25.19 6.10 -9.65
N LYS A 82 26.01 6.60 -8.72
CA LYS A 82 25.55 7.28 -7.51
C LYS A 82 24.62 8.46 -7.78
N ASP A 83 24.97 9.33 -8.73
CA ASP A 83 24.12 10.48 -9.05
C ASP A 83 22.80 10.02 -9.68
N LYS A 84 22.84 8.95 -10.51
CA LYS A 84 21.63 8.31 -11.04
C LYS A 84 20.73 7.79 -9.92
N PHE A 85 21.29 7.13 -8.89
CA PHE A 85 20.50 6.69 -7.74
C PHE A 85 19.78 7.84 -7.05
N PHE A 86 20.47 8.96 -6.80
CA PHE A 86 19.85 10.10 -6.14
C PHE A 86 18.75 10.74 -7.00
N ASP A 87 18.94 10.79 -8.32
CA ASP A 87 17.91 11.25 -9.26
C ASP A 87 16.69 10.32 -9.28
N ASP A 88 16.90 9.00 -9.31
CA ASP A 88 15.83 7.99 -9.25
C ASP A 88 15.06 8.09 -7.92
N ALA A 89 15.78 8.22 -6.79
CA ALA A 89 15.16 8.35 -5.48
C ALA A 89 14.34 9.65 -5.34
N LEU A 90 14.84 10.76 -5.88
CA LEU A 90 14.10 12.03 -5.93
C LEU A 90 12.85 11.91 -6.83
N PHE A 91 12.98 11.26 -7.97
CA PHE A 91 11.86 10.99 -8.88
C PHE A 91 10.76 10.17 -8.17
N LEU A 92 11.14 9.12 -7.44
CA LEU A 92 10.18 8.32 -6.65
C LEU A 92 9.53 9.16 -5.54
N ALA A 93 10.32 9.92 -4.78
CA ALA A 93 9.80 10.81 -3.73
C ALA A 93 8.74 11.76 -4.28
N ASN A 94 9.04 12.44 -5.40
CA ASN A 94 8.09 13.36 -6.04
C ASN A 94 6.82 12.64 -6.52
N ASN A 95 6.93 11.45 -7.12
CA ASN A 95 5.75 10.71 -7.59
C ASN A 95 4.90 10.12 -6.45
N ILE A 96 5.46 9.97 -5.25
CA ILE A 96 4.68 9.56 -4.07
C ILE A 96 3.87 10.75 -3.54
N THR A 97 4.37 11.98 -3.70
CA THR A 97 3.90 13.14 -2.95
C THR A 97 3.27 14.26 -3.77
N ASP A 98 3.66 14.48 -5.02
CA ASP A 98 3.25 15.65 -5.82
C ASP A 98 1.85 15.45 -6.44
N GLY A 99 0.80 15.79 -5.69
CA GLY A 99 -0.59 15.60 -6.11
C GLY A 99 -1.00 14.13 -6.23
N GLN A 100 -0.24 13.24 -5.59
CA GLN A 100 -0.42 11.79 -5.60
C GLN A 100 -0.83 11.30 -4.19
N THR A 101 -0.84 9.98 -4.03
CA THR A 101 -1.44 9.24 -2.91
C THR A 101 -1.07 9.74 -1.50
N PHE A 102 0.16 10.24 -1.29
CA PHE A 102 0.63 10.68 0.03
C PHE A 102 0.68 12.21 0.18
N PHE A 103 0.16 12.97 -0.80
CA PHE A 103 0.16 14.44 -0.78
C PHE A 103 -0.49 15.00 0.50
N ASP A 104 -1.64 14.45 0.90
CA ASP A 104 -2.41 14.92 2.05
C ASP A 104 -1.59 14.83 3.33
N VAL A 105 -0.82 13.76 3.51
CA VAL A 105 0.00 13.51 4.70
C VAL A 105 1.44 14.00 4.55
N LEU A 106 1.81 14.61 3.42
CA LEU A 106 3.18 15.06 3.16
C LEU A 106 3.81 15.87 4.30
N PRO A 107 3.10 16.82 4.97
CA PRO A 107 3.72 17.65 6.01
C PRO A 107 4.24 16.86 7.22
N VAL A 108 3.81 15.61 7.40
CA VAL A 108 4.24 14.73 8.50
C VAL A 108 5.31 13.71 8.11
N LEU A 109 5.76 13.73 6.85
CA LEU A 109 6.76 12.82 6.30
C LEU A 109 8.05 13.55 5.95
N ASN A 110 9.18 12.86 6.06
CA ASN A 110 10.45 13.24 5.44
C ASN A 110 10.90 12.13 4.50
N PHE A 111 11.54 12.50 3.39
CA PHE A 111 12.10 11.58 2.41
C PHE A 111 13.60 11.77 2.29
N TRP A 112 14.33 10.66 2.32
CA TRP A 112 15.79 10.60 2.26
C TRP A 112 16.24 9.55 1.26
N ALA A 113 17.48 9.67 0.79
CA ALA A 113 18.16 8.66 -0.02
C ALA A 113 19.42 8.18 0.70
N GLY A 114 19.56 6.87 0.90
CA GLY A 114 20.73 6.19 1.45
C GLY A 114 21.47 5.41 0.38
N PHE A 115 22.65 5.87 -0.01
CA PHE A 115 23.49 5.25 -1.02
C PHE A 115 24.63 4.44 -0.40
N SER A 116 24.74 3.18 -0.79
CA SER A 116 25.92 2.33 -0.57
C SER A 116 26.25 1.63 -1.90
N PRO A 117 27.47 1.74 -2.42
CA PRO A 117 27.81 1.19 -3.73
C PRO A 117 27.79 -0.35 -3.73
N SER A 118 27.26 -0.94 -4.79
CA SER A 118 27.35 -2.37 -5.09
C SER A 118 28.63 -2.70 -5.87
N LYS A 119 29.21 -3.90 -5.63
CA LYS A 119 30.52 -4.30 -6.17
C LYS A 119 30.54 -4.61 -7.67
N GLU A 120 29.44 -5.07 -8.26
CA GLU A 120 29.30 -5.35 -9.69
C GLU A 120 27.82 -5.22 -10.13
N ASN A 121 27.59 -4.72 -11.34
CA ASN A 121 26.38 -5.00 -12.11
C ASN A 121 26.48 -6.48 -12.49
N SER A 122 25.70 -7.36 -11.83
CA SER A 122 25.79 -8.82 -12.00
C SER A 122 25.89 -9.20 -13.48
N LEU A 123 27.06 -9.70 -13.90
CA LEU A 123 27.38 -10.11 -15.28
C LEU A 123 26.59 -11.35 -15.77
N LEU A 124 25.51 -11.73 -15.08
CA LEU A 124 24.50 -12.69 -15.53
C LEU A 124 23.09 -12.10 -15.62
N THR A 125 22.92 -10.81 -15.32
CA THR A 125 21.71 -10.02 -15.55
C THR A 125 22.13 -8.63 -15.99
N SER A 126 22.40 -8.46 -17.29
CA SER A 126 22.45 -7.11 -17.86
C SER A 126 21.17 -6.37 -17.44
N GLU A 127 21.31 -5.26 -16.72
CA GLU A 127 20.28 -4.23 -16.44
C GLU A 127 19.40 -4.36 -15.18
N LYS A 128 19.94 -4.64 -13.98
CA LYS A 128 19.12 -4.58 -12.75
C LYS A 128 19.77 -3.78 -11.61
N SER A 129 19.62 -2.46 -11.66
CA SER A 129 19.78 -1.53 -10.53
C SER A 129 18.40 -1.04 -10.11
N GLY A 130 18.13 -0.90 -8.80
CA GLY A 130 16.80 -0.50 -8.32
C GLY A 130 16.76 -0.03 -6.87
N VAL A 131 15.65 0.58 -6.49
CA VAL A 131 15.41 1.07 -5.12
C VAL A 131 14.62 0.03 -4.34
N GLY A 132 15.14 -0.42 -3.19
CA GLY A 132 14.51 -1.45 -2.35
C GLY A 132 13.58 -0.89 -1.25
N THR A 133 12.63 -1.71 -0.80
CA THR A 133 11.73 -1.43 0.35
C THR A 133 11.79 -2.57 1.38
N GLY A 134 11.60 -2.27 2.67
CA GLY A 134 11.46 -3.30 3.73
C GLY A 134 12.72 -4.14 4.03
N GLY A 135 13.92 -3.69 3.63
CA GLY A 135 15.18 -4.37 3.93
C GLY A 135 15.40 -5.70 3.19
N LYS A 136 14.64 -5.96 2.12
CA LYS A 136 14.83 -7.11 1.23
C LYS A 136 15.23 -6.60 -0.17
N PRO A 137 16.33 -7.12 -0.77
CA PRO A 137 16.59 -6.98 -2.19
C PRO A 137 15.40 -7.53 -2.95
N LEU A 138 14.88 -6.76 -3.90
CA LEU A 138 13.74 -7.15 -4.69
C LEU A 138 14.14 -7.13 -6.16
N ASP A 139 13.87 -8.25 -6.83
CA ASP A 139 13.88 -8.41 -8.28
C ASP A 139 12.66 -7.66 -8.88
N VAL A 140 12.49 -6.37 -8.55
CA VAL A 140 11.22 -5.66 -8.71
C VAL A 140 11.35 -4.44 -9.60
N THR A 141 10.26 -4.24 -10.35
CA THR A 141 9.80 -3.21 -11.29
C THR A 141 10.15 -1.73 -11.03
N THR A 142 10.96 -1.38 -10.02
CA THR A 142 11.18 0.02 -9.60
C THR A 142 12.12 0.84 -10.50
N ALA A 143 12.83 0.20 -11.43
CA ALA A 143 13.56 0.91 -12.48
C ALA A 143 12.65 1.42 -13.62
N SER A 144 11.41 0.92 -13.73
CA SER A 144 10.46 1.43 -14.71
C SER A 144 9.97 2.82 -14.28
N PRO A 145 10.13 3.86 -15.12
CA PRO A 145 9.59 5.19 -14.81
C PRO A 145 8.06 5.21 -14.76
N ASN A 146 7.39 4.22 -15.38
CA ASN A 146 5.94 4.16 -15.44
C ASN A 146 5.36 3.33 -14.28
N ASN A 147 5.89 2.12 -14.07
CA ASN A 147 5.33 1.18 -13.09
C ASN A 147 5.94 1.33 -11.70
N GLY A 148 7.22 1.72 -11.59
CA GLY A 148 7.92 1.84 -10.31
C GLY A 148 7.20 2.76 -9.31
N PRO A 149 6.84 4.01 -9.69
CA PRO A 149 6.15 4.92 -8.78
C PRO A 149 4.73 4.49 -8.41
N VAL A 150 4.06 3.76 -9.30
CA VAL A 150 2.73 3.19 -9.04
C VAL A 150 2.81 2.10 -7.96
N ILE A 151 3.71 1.14 -8.15
CA ILE A 151 3.85 0.01 -7.23
C ILE A 151 4.36 0.46 -5.86
N ILE A 152 5.33 1.38 -5.80
CA ILE A 152 5.88 1.79 -4.50
C ILE A 152 4.82 2.44 -3.59
N ARG A 153 3.85 3.16 -4.14
CA ARG A 153 2.75 3.76 -3.37
C ARG A 153 1.85 2.67 -2.78
N HIS A 154 1.59 1.61 -3.54
CA HIS A 154 0.83 0.44 -3.08
C HIS A 154 1.56 -0.26 -1.93
N GLU A 155 2.87 -0.54 -2.08
CA GLU A 155 3.68 -1.18 -1.05
C GLU A 155 3.80 -0.36 0.24
N LEU A 156 3.82 0.97 0.12
CA LEU A 156 3.78 1.88 1.27
C LEU A 156 2.44 1.82 2.00
N GLY A 157 1.33 1.53 1.30
CA GLY A 157 0.04 1.24 1.90
C GLY A 157 0.12 0.09 2.90
N HIS A 158 0.66 -1.06 2.48
CA HIS A 158 0.90 -2.20 3.39
C HIS A 158 1.82 -1.83 4.56
N SER A 159 2.94 -1.14 4.26
CA SER A 159 4.00 -0.88 5.24
C SER A 159 3.61 0.13 6.32
N ILE A 160 2.87 1.18 5.96
CA ILE A 160 2.52 2.27 6.87
C ILE A 160 1.17 2.00 7.53
N ILE A 161 0.17 1.57 6.76
CA ILE A 161 -1.20 1.40 7.24
C ILE A 161 -1.38 0.01 7.87
N GLY A 162 -0.67 -1.01 7.39
CA GLY A 162 -0.87 -2.41 7.80
C GLY A 162 -2.08 -3.04 7.14
N VAL A 163 -2.43 -2.61 5.92
CA VAL A 163 -3.52 -3.18 5.11
C VAL A 163 -3.04 -4.35 4.27
N GLY A 164 -3.97 -5.22 3.88
CA GLY A 164 -3.77 -6.24 2.84
C GLY A 164 -4.21 -5.77 1.46
N GLU A 165 -4.31 -6.73 0.54
CA GLU A 165 -4.74 -6.51 -0.84
C GLU A 165 -6.23 -6.16 -0.93
N GLU A 166 -6.62 -5.46 -1.99
CA GLU A 166 -8.02 -5.34 -2.41
C GLU A 166 -8.26 -5.97 -3.80
N TYR A 167 -7.22 -6.29 -4.56
CA TYR A 167 -7.35 -7.05 -5.80
C TYR A 167 -7.57 -8.55 -5.53
N ASP A 168 -8.11 -9.24 -6.53
CA ASP A 168 -8.41 -10.67 -6.47
C ASP A 168 -7.13 -11.51 -6.70
N GLY A 169 -7.03 -12.70 -6.11
CA GLY A 169 -5.86 -13.58 -6.19
C GLY A 169 -4.74 -13.32 -5.20
N GLY A 170 -4.87 -12.29 -4.36
CA GLY A 170 -3.95 -11.97 -3.28
C GLY A 170 -3.89 -13.03 -2.19
N GLU A 171 -2.89 -12.90 -1.32
CA GLU A 171 -2.68 -13.81 -0.18
C GLU A 171 -3.19 -13.28 1.15
N VAL A 172 -3.18 -11.95 1.32
CA VAL A 172 -3.43 -11.29 2.60
C VAL A 172 -4.55 -10.27 2.46
N TYR A 173 -5.66 -10.52 3.16
CA TYR A 173 -6.82 -9.63 3.22
C TYR A 173 -7.08 -9.25 4.68
N THR A 174 -6.45 -8.16 5.12
CA THR A 174 -6.47 -7.70 6.52
C THR A 174 -6.44 -6.17 6.60
N GLY A 175 -6.69 -5.63 7.79
CA GLY A 175 -6.58 -4.20 8.05
C GLY A 175 -7.89 -3.45 7.81
N VAL A 176 -7.81 -2.12 7.74
CA VAL A 176 -8.98 -1.23 7.65
C VAL A 176 -9.77 -1.35 6.34
N ASN A 177 -9.20 -2.01 5.33
CA ASN A 177 -9.79 -2.20 4.00
C ASN A 177 -10.24 -3.63 3.71
N ALA A 178 -10.19 -4.54 4.68
CA ALA A 178 -10.60 -5.93 4.49
C ALA A 178 -11.55 -6.41 5.60
N ALA A 179 -12.62 -7.09 5.21
CA ALA A 179 -13.56 -7.73 6.13
C ALA A 179 -13.73 -9.22 5.79
N LYS A 180 -13.72 -10.08 6.82
CA LYS A 180 -13.92 -11.54 6.63
C LYS A 180 -15.40 -11.92 6.55
N SER A 181 -16.26 -11.07 7.09
CA SER A 181 -17.72 -11.21 7.05
C SER A 181 -18.38 -9.84 7.20
N ILE A 182 -19.68 -9.81 6.91
CA ILE A 182 -20.55 -8.64 7.03
C ILE A 182 -20.57 -8.03 8.45
N ASP A 183 -20.31 -8.83 9.48
CA ASP A 183 -20.30 -8.38 10.87
C ASP A 183 -18.98 -7.70 11.26
N SER A 184 -17.89 -8.03 10.55
CA SER A 184 -16.52 -7.64 10.87
C SER A 184 -16.02 -6.39 10.15
N VAL A 185 -16.90 -5.65 9.46
CA VAL A 185 -16.51 -4.53 8.59
C VAL A 185 -15.87 -3.36 9.36
N PRO A 186 -14.60 -3.00 9.08
CA PRO A 186 -13.92 -1.87 9.73
C PRO A 186 -14.33 -0.48 9.23
N TRP A 187 -14.88 -0.36 8.02
CA TRP A 187 -15.17 0.93 7.36
C TRP A 187 -16.65 1.34 7.42
N LYS A 188 -17.41 0.90 8.43
CA LYS A 188 -18.86 1.16 8.53
C LYS A 188 -19.21 2.66 8.48
N GLN A 189 -18.34 3.51 9.02
CA GLN A 189 -18.45 4.97 9.00
C GLN A 189 -18.38 5.56 7.60
N TRP A 190 -17.89 4.82 6.60
CA TRP A 190 -17.71 5.27 5.22
C TRP A 190 -18.81 4.82 4.26
N TYR A 191 -19.74 3.96 4.68
CA TYR A 191 -20.84 3.52 3.82
C TYR A 191 -21.56 4.69 3.14
N THR A 192 -21.71 4.59 1.82
CA THR A 192 -22.35 5.65 1.02
C THR A 192 -23.83 5.79 1.35
N ASP A 193 -24.53 4.66 1.57
CA ASP A 193 -25.94 4.63 1.99
C ASP A 193 -26.09 3.74 3.22
N ALA A 194 -25.90 4.31 4.41
CA ALA A 194 -26.05 3.61 5.68
C ALA A 194 -27.45 3.00 5.91
N SER A 195 -28.47 3.38 5.12
CA SER A 195 -29.81 2.79 5.21
C SER A 195 -29.95 1.46 4.45
N LYS A 196 -29.04 1.21 3.49
CA LYS A 196 -29.00 -0.01 2.66
C LYS A 196 -27.77 -0.87 2.90
N GLU A 197 -26.75 -0.31 3.53
CA GLU A 197 -25.52 -1.03 3.88
C GLU A 197 -25.64 -1.77 5.22
N PRO A 198 -24.98 -2.92 5.39
CA PRO A 198 -24.10 -3.58 4.42
C PRO A 198 -24.86 -4.32 3.30
N LYS A 199 -24.58 -3.98 2.04
CA LYS A 199 -25.06 -4.66 0.83
C LYS A 199 -23.88 -5.28 0.09
N ILE A 200 -23.93 -6.59 -0.08
CA ILE A 200 -22.96 -7.33 -0.88
C ILE A 200 -23.19 -7.00 -2.35
N GLN A 201 -22.14 -6.49 -3.01
CA GLN A 201 -22.14 -6.19 -4.43
C GLN A 201 -21.94 -7.49 -5.20
N ARG A 202 -22.90 -7.84 -6.06
CA ARG A 202 -22.93 -9.17 -6.67
C ARG A 202 -21.88 -9.29 -7.77
N THR A 203 -20.82 -10.04 -7.48
CA THR A 203 -19.72 -10.32 -8.41
C THR A 203 -19.20 -11.73 -8.21
N ASN A 204 -18.59 -12.30 -9.25
CA ASN A 204 -17.90 -13.59 -9.22
C ASN A 204 -16.63 -13.54 -10.06
N MET A 205 -15.69 -14.43 -9.78
CA MET A 205 -14.47 -14.61 -10.56
C MET A 205 -14.38 -16.06 -11.05
N PRO A 206 -14.99 -16.40 -12.20
CA PRO A 206 -14.96 -17.77 -12.73
C PRO A 206 -13.57 -18.35 -12.93
N ILE A 207 -12.60 -17.50 -13.26
CA ILE A 207 -11.21 -17.91 -13.48
C ILE A 207 -10.26 -16.77 -13.18
N GLN A 208 -9.13 -17.16 -12.60
CA GLN A 208 -7.91 -16.37 -12.53
C GLN A 208 -6.73 -17.30 -12.78
N ALA A 209 -5.76 -16.82 -13.55
CA ALA A 209 -4.53 -17.55 -13.81
C ALA A 209 -3.34 -16.60 -13.91
N TYR A 210 -2.17 -17.14 -13.58
CA TYR A 210 -0.88 -16.47 -13.68
C TYR A 210 0.05 -17.29 -14.61
N PRO A 211 -0.16 -17.27 -15.94
CA PRO A 211 0.57 -18.16 -16.85
C PRO A 211 2.07 -17.88 -16.93
N TRP A 212 2.49 -16.61 -16.77
CA TRP A 212 3.89 -16.18 -16.88
C TRP A 212 4.64 -16.77 -18.08
N THR A 213 3.99 -16.79 -19.25
CA THR A 213 4.49 -17.49 -20.43
C THR A 213 4.74 -16.55 -21.60
N LEU A 214 5.82 -16.81 -22.34
CA LEU A 214 6.03 -16.16 -23.63
C LEU A 214 4.98 -16.65 -24.63
N LEU A 215 4.47 -15.72 -25.43
CA LEU A 215 3.52 -16.02 -26.50
C LEU A 215 4.26 -16.36 -27.80
N ASN A 216 3.62 -17.14 -28.66
CA ASN A 216 4.18 -17.62 -29.92
C ASN A 216 3.13 -17.49 -31.04
N THR A 217 3.58 -17.23 -32.27
CA THR A 217 2.70 -17.15 -33.45
C THR A 217 2.23 -18.51 -33.96
N SER A 218 2.99 -19.57 -33.65
CA SER A 218 2.73 -20.95 -34.09
C SER A 218 1.72 -21.69 -33.19
N GLN A 219 1.57 -21.25 -31.94
CA GLN A 219 0.67 -21.88 -30.98
C GLN A 219 0.05 -20.83 -30.05
N SER A 220 -1.27 -20.73 -30.08
CA SER A 220 -2.04 -19.94 -29.13
C SER A 220 -1.99 -20.56 -27.74
N TRP A 221 -2.04 -19.71 -26.72
CA TRP A 221 -2.28 -20.13 -25.34
C TRP A 221 -3.79 -20.10 -25.09
N SER A 222 -4.37 -21.13 -24.47
CA SER A 222 -5.79 -21.13 -24.09
C SER A 222 -6.05 -21.86 -22.78
N GLN A 223 -7.16 -21.53 -22.14
CA GLN A 223 -7.67 -22.20 -20.95
C GLN A 223 -9.20 -22.14 -20.93
N THR A 224 -9.84 -23.17 -20.36
CA THR A 224 -11.30 -23.20 -20.18
C THR A 224 -11.72 -22.79 -18.78
N PHE A 225 -12.93 -22.25 -18.67
CA PHE A 225 -13.58 -21.91 -17.41
C PHE A 225 -15.10 -22.07 -17.52
N THR A 226 -15.80 -22.11 -16.38
CA THR A 226 -17.26 -22.32 -16.37
C THR A 226 -17.97 -21.09 -15.84
N SER A 227 -18.94 -20.57 -16.59
CA SER A 227 -19.88 -19.56 -16.13
C SER A 227 -21.19 -20.21 -15.67
N ALA A 228 -21.77 -19.64 -14.60
CA ALA A 228 -23.12 -19.99 -14.17
C ALA A 228 -24.21 -19.41 -15.10
N GLY A 229 -23.87 -18.41 -15.93
CA GLY A 229 -24.81 -17.72 -16.81
C GLY A 229 -25.92 -16.94 -16.08
N THR A 230 -25.63 -16.47 -14.86
CA THR A 230 -26.60 -15.74 -14.01
C THR A 230 -26.20 -14.29 -13.75
N TYR A 231 -25.14 -13.80 -14.41
CA TYR A 231 -24.63 -12.43 -14.30
C TYR A 231 -25.00 -11.64 -15.56
N SER A 232 -24.98 -10.31 -15.47
CA SER A 232 -25.47 -9.44 -16.52
C SER A 232 -24.36 -8.90 -17.43
N THR A 233 -23.15 -8.74 -16.88
CA THR A 233 -21.97 -8.24 -17.61
C THR A 233 -20.72 -9.00 -17.17
N HIS A 234 -19.65 -8.90 -17.96
CA HIS A 234 -18.37 -9.46 -17.60
C HIS A 234 -17.21 -8.51 -17.92
N LEU A 235 -16.09 -8.70 -17.22
CA LEU A 235 -14.82 -8.03 -17.45
C LEU A 235 -13.76 -9.09 -17.67
N LEU A 236 -13.01 -8.96 -18.76
CA LEU A 236 -11.76 -9.65 -18.94
C LEU A 236 -10.63 -8.72 -18.53
N GLN A 237 -9.91 -9.05 -17.47
CA GLN A 237 -8.69 -8.36 -17.08
C GLN A 237 -7.48 -9.18 -17.53
N VAL A 238 -6.54 -8.55 -18.25
CA VAL A 238 -5.37 -9.22 -18.83
C VAL A 238 -4.12 -8.43 -18.51
N SER A 239 -3.08 -9.09 -18.03
CA SER A 239 -1.75 -8.51 -17.90
C SER A 239 -0.80 -9.05 -18.97
N VAL A 240 -0.29 -8.16 -19.82
CA VAL A 240 0.69 -8.48 -20.87
C VAL A 240 1.87 -7.50 -20.85
N SER A 241 3.02 -7.97 -21.33
CA SER A 241 4.23 -7.16 -21.57
C SER A 241 4.83 -7.51 -22.93
N GLY A 242 5.73 -6.66 -23.44
CA GLY A 242 6.50 -6.92 -24.67
C GLY A 242 5.71 -6.85 -25.98
N VAL A 243 4.49 -6.29 -25.94
CA VAL A 243 3.64 -5.98 -27.11
C VAL A 243 3.71 -4.48 -27.42
N THR A 244 3.59 -4.11 -28.69
CA THR A 244 3.83 -2.73 -29.18
C THR A 244 2.75 -2.17 -30.08
N ALA A 245 1.73 -2.96 -30.41
CA ALA A 245 0.59 -2.53 -31.21
C ALA A 245 -0.63 -3.43 -30.96
N THR A 246 -1.83 -2.90 -31.19
CA THR A 246 -3.07 -3.70 -31.15
C THR A 246 -3.03 -4.87 -32.14
N SER A 247 -2.30 -4.73 -33.24
CA SER A 247 -2.11 -5.81 -34.23
C SER A 247 -1.20 -6.94 -33.76
N ASP A 248 -0.53 -6.82 -32.62
CA ASP A 248 0.42 -7.84 -32.14
C ASP A 248 -0.28 -9.01 -31.45
N LEU A 249 -1.44 -8.80 -30.84
CA LEU A 249 -2.10 -9.77 -29.98
C LEU A 249 -3.60 -9.83 -30.27
N LEU A 250 -4.12 -11.04 -30.45
CA LEU A 250 -5.56 -11.32 -30.48
C LEU A 250 -5.94 -12.03 -29.19
N VAL A 251 -6.98 -11.50 -28.53
CA VAL A 251 -7.58 -12.08 -27.32
C VAL A 251 -9.00 -12.49 -27.66
N GLU A 252 -9.36 -13.74 -27.39
CA GLU A 252 -10.67 -14.29 -27.76
C GLU A 252 -11.37 -14.92 -26.56
N ILE A 253 -12.69 -14.77 -26.49
CA ILE A 253 -13.58 -15.60 -25.66
C ILE A 253 -14.53 -16.33 -26.59
N ASP A 254 -14.54 -17.66 -26.53
CA ASP A 254 -15.33 -18.54 -27.41
C ASP A 254 -15.13 -18.26 -28.91
N GLY A 255 -13.89 -17.95 -29.30
CA GLY A 255 -13.53 -17.62 -30.68
C GLY A 255 -14.07 -16.27 -31.18
N LYS A 256 -14.60 -15.43 -30.29
CA LYS A 256 -14.94 -14.03 -30.59
C LYS A 256 -13.85 -13.12 -30.06
N ASP A 257 -13.45 -12.16 -30.87
CA ASP A 257 -12.49 -11.13 -30.48
C ASP A 257 -13.02 -10.34 -29.26
N ALA A 258 -12.24 -10.39 -28.19
CA ALA A 258 -12.49 -9.67 -26.95
C ALA A 258 -12.15 -8.18 -27.07
N GLY A 259 -11.66 -7.70 -28.23
CA GLY A 259 -11.39 -6.29 -28.50
C GLY A 259 -10.32 -5.70 -27.58
N TRP A 260 -9.23 -6.44 -27.37
CA TRP A 260 -8.06 -5.93 -26.68
C TRP A 260 -7.39 -4.82 -27.53
N GLU A 261 -6.99 -3.73 -26.89
CA GLU A 261 -6.31 -2.60 -27.53
C GLU A 261 -5.03 -2.25 -26.77
N TRP A 262 -3.92 -2.09 -27.49
CA TRP A 262 -2.64 -1.72 -26.91
C TRP A 262 -2.66 -0.26 -26.43
N ASN A 263 -2.08 -0.02 -25.26
CA ASN A 263 -1.92 1.32 -24.71
C ASN A 263 -0.55 1.91 -25.12
N PRO A 264 -0.48 2.90 -26.02
CA PRO A 264 0.79 3.45 -26.50
C PRO A 264 1.60 4.16 -25.41
N ALA A 265 0.96 4.60 -24.31
CA ALA A 265 1.66 5.26 -23.21
C ALA A 265 2.55 4.29 -22.41
N VAL A 266 2.26 2.98 -22.47
CA VAL A 266 2.98 1.94 -21.72
C VAL A 266 4.29 1.57 -22.42
N GLY A 267 4.31 1.60 -23.76
CA GLY A 267 5.39 1.03 -24.54
C GLY A 267 5.42 -0.50 -24.43
N GLU A 268 6.60 -1.06 -24.21
CA GLU A 268 6.82 -2.52 -24.05
C GLU A 268 6.67 -3.01 -22.60
N ASP A 269 6.42 -2.10 -21.65
CA ASP A 269 6.29 -2.46 -20.23
C ASP A 269 5.02 -3.30 -19.96
N ARG A 270 4.99 -3.95 -18.81
CA ARG A 270 3.82 -4.70 -18.34
C ARG A 270 2.68 -3.75 -18.03
N TYR A 271 1.48 -4.09 -18.48
CA TYR A 271 0.26 -3.35 -18.16
C TYR A 271 -0.91 -4.28 -17.91
N ILE A 272 -1.88 -3.83 -17.11
CA ILE A 272 -3.14 -4.54 -16.83
C ILE A 272 -4.26 -3.86 -17.62
N TYR A 273 -4.82 -4.59 -18.58
CA TYR A 273 -5.88 -4.17 -19.48
C TYR A 273 -7.23 -4.65 -18.93
N ASN A 274 -8.19 -3.74 -18.82
CA ASN A 274 -9.55 -4.03 -18.40
C ASN A 274 -10.50 -3.93 -19.62
N ILE A 275 -11.02 -5.07 -20.06
CA ILE A 275 -11.90 -5.20 -21.21
C ILE A 275 -13.32 -5.54 -20.74
N LYS A 276 -14.12 -4.50 -20.48
CA LYS A 276 -15.52 -4.69 -20.03
C LYS A 276 -16.45 -4.99 -21.21
N ARG A 277 -17.39 -5.90 -21.00
CA ARG A 277 -18.42 -6.31 -21.95
C ARG A 277 -19.78 -6.26 -21.28
N ASP A 278 -20.67 -5.42 -21.82
CA ASP A 278 -22.06 -5.29 -21.35
C ASP A 278 -22.95 -6.44 -21.88
N GLU A 279 -22.46 -7.67 -21.71
CA GLU A 279 -23.16 -8.89 -22.09
C GLU A 279 -22.88 -10.01 -21.08
N ALA A 280 -23.88 -10.87 -20.90
CA ALA A 280 -23.77 -12.05 -20.05
C ALA A 280 -23.02 -13.17 -20.78
N LEU A 281 -22.19 -13.91 -20.04
CA LEU A 281 -21.70 -15.21 -20.50
C LEU A 281 -22.85 -16.23 -20.43
N ALA A 282 -22.88 -17.15 -21.40
CA ALA A 282 -23.86 -18.23 -21.40
C ALA A 282 -23.59 -19.22 -20.25
N PRO A 283 -24.58 -19.97 -19.75
CA PRO A 283 -24.30 -21.03 -18.80
C PRO A 283 -23.50 -22.15 -19.47
N GLY A 284 -22.35 -22.52 -18.90
CA GLY A 284 -21.53 -23.62 -19.41
C GLY A 284 -20.03 -23.34 -19.42
N GLU A 285 -19.31 -24.18 -20.16
CA GLU A 285 -17.87 -24.05 -20.37
C GLU A 285 -17.59 -23.03 -21.49
N HIS A 286 -16.59 -22.19 -21.23
CA HIS A 286 -16.06 -21.17 -22.13
C HIS A 286 -14.56 -21.39 -22.34
N GLU A 287 -14.03 -20.93 -23.47
CA GLU A 287 -12.58 -20.92 -23.73
C GLU A 287 -12.09 -19.47 -23.86
N ILE A 288 -11.05 -19.13 -23.11
CA ILE A 288 -10.26 -17.92 -23.35
C ILE A 288 -8.97 -18.28 -24.09
N LYS A 289 -8.60 -17.47 -25.08
CA LYS A 289 -7.46 -17.74 -25.94
C LYS A 289 -6.68 -16.47 -26.26
N PHE A 290 -5.36 -16.60 -26.26
CA PHE A 290 -4.40 -15.54 -26.56
C PHE A 290 -3.51 -16.00 -27.72
N THR A 291 -3.49 -15.22 -28.79
CA THR A 291 -2.72 -15.53 -30.00
C THR A 291 -1.81 -14.37 -30.34
N LEU A 292 -0.50 -14.60 -30.35
CA LEU A 292 0.45 -13.63 -30.88
C LEU A 292 0.32 -13.62 -32.41
N LEU A 293 0.10 -12.45 -32.99
CA LEU A 293 -0.05 -12.26 -34.42
C LEU A 293 1.23 -11.74 -35.09
N ASN A 294 2.11 -11.10 -34.32
CA ASN A 294 3.35 -10.51 -34.82
C ASN A 294 4.58 -11.36 -34.43
N GLU A 295 5.23 -11.96 -35.42
CA GLU A 295 6.43 -12.78 -35.24
C GLU A 295 7.63 -11.98 -34.70
N GLU A 296 7.70 -10.68 -34.99
CA GLU A 296 8.78 -9.82 -34.48
C GLU A 296 8.75 -9.64 -32.96
N ARG A 297 7.60 -9.89 -32.33
CA ARG A 297 7.43 -9.84 -30.87
C ARG A 297 7.66 -11.19 -30.20
N GLN A 298 7.96 -12.24 -30.96
CA GLN A 298 8.21 -13.56 -30.39
C GLN A 298 9.49 -13.55 -29.56
N GLY A 299 9.42 -14.06 -28.33
CA GLY A 299 10.52 -14.01 -27.37
C GLY A 299 10.51 -12.78 -26.46
N SER A 300 9.69 -11.77 -26.74
CA SER A 300 9.47 -10.61 -25.85
C SER A 300 8.03 -10.54 -25.33
N ALA A 301 7.03 -10.81 -26.17
CA ALA A 301 5.63 -10.77 -25.77
C ALA A 301 5.31 -11.86 -24.74
N GLN A 302 4.84 -11.44 -23.57
CA GLN A 302 4.52 -12.33 -22.45
C GLN A 302 3.09 -12.12 -21.98
N LEU A 303 2.38 -13.22 -21.76
CA LEU A 303 1.15 -13.25 -20.97
C LEU A 303 1.52 -13.48 -19.50
N CYS A 304 1.29 -12.48 -18.66
CA CYS A 304 1.65 -12.53 -17.24
C CYS A 304 0.51 -13.13 -16.42
N SER A 305 -0.70 -12.60 -16.57
CA SER A 305 -1.91 -13.05 -15.87
C SER A 305 -3.18 -12.70 -16.64
N PHE A 306 -4.28 -13.35 -16.31
CA PHE A 306 -5.62 -12.89 -16.68
C PHE A 306 -6.66 -13.39 -15.68
N GLU A 307 -7.80 -12.74 -15.67
CA GLU A 307 -8.98 -13.15 -14.93
C GLU A 307 -10.25 -12.73 -15.66
N VAL A 308 -11.31 -13.49 -15.43
CA VAL A 308 -12.66 -13.14 -15.85
C VAL A 308 -13.46 -12.84 -14.60
N LEU A 309 -14.10 -11.67 -14.59
CA LEU A 309 -15.01 -11.22 -13.54
C LEU A 309 -16.40 -11.09 -14.14
N GLU A 310 -17.42 -11.52 -13.40
CA GLU A 310 -18.83 -11.40 -13.79
C GLU A 310 -19.57 -10.54 -12.76
N TYR A 311 -20.41 -9.61 -13.23
CA TYR A 311 -21.12 -8.66 -12.38
C TYR A 311 -22.63 -8.79 -12.53
N GLY A 312 -23.35 -8.56 -11.44
CA GLY A 312 -24.81 -8.39 -11.44
C GLY A 312 -25.24 -7.19 -12.27
N ASP A 313 -26.55 -6.97 -12.36
CA ASP A 313 -27.08 -5.76 -13.00
C ASP A 313 -26.84 -4.49 -12.16
N GLU A 314 -27.32 -3.34 -12.65
CA GLU A 314 -27.19 -2.03 -11.99
C GLU A 314 -27.83 -1.97 -10.59
N GLU A 315 -28.82 -2.84 -10.30
CA GLU A 315 -29.42 -2.95 -8.98
C GLU A 315 -28.62 -3.87 -8.06
N GLU A 316 -27.77 -4.75 -8.58
CA GLU A 316 -27.00 -5.74 -7.83
C GLU A 316 -25.53 -5.36 -7.62
N PHE A 317 -24.93 -4.56 -8.51
CA PHE A 317 -23.53 -4.15 -8.46
C PHE A 317 -23.35 -2.66 -8.80
N ASN A 318 -22.70 -1.91 -7.91
CA ASN A 318 -22.43 -0.49 -8.11
C ASN A 318 -21.01 -0.24 -8.63
N PHE A 319 -20.90 0.35 -9.83
CA PHE A 319 -19.62 0.70 -10.47
C PHE A 319 -19.12 2.12 -10.12
N GLU A 320 -19.89 2.94 -9.39
CA GLU A 320 -19.46 4.29 -9.02
C GLU A 320 -18.20 4.21 -8.14
N PRO A 321 -17.07 4.83 -8.53
CA PRO A 321 -15.80 4.65 -7.82
C PRO A 321 -15.89 4.99 -6.33
N ARG A 322 -16.65 6.04 -5.97
CA ARG A 322 -16.80 6.52 -4.59
C ARG A 322 -17.90 5.80 -3.80
N TYR A 323 -18.53 4.76 -4.37
CA TYR A 323 -19.48 3.95 -3.62
C TYR A 323 -18.73 3.03 -2.64
N HIS A 324 -19.05 3.18 -1.37
CA HIS A 324 -18.53 2.38 -0.28
C HIS A 324 -19.60 1.40 0.20
N GLY A 325 -19.32 0.11 0.02
CA GLY A 325 -20.19 -0.99 0.42
C GLY A 325 -19.38 -2.24 0.74
N LEU A 326 -19.87 -3.41 0.36
CA LEU A 326 -19.16 -4.68 0.48
C LEU A 326 -18.94 -5.29 -0.90
N TYR A 327 -17.76 -5.09 -1.47
CA TYR A 327 -17.35 -5.74 -2.71
C TYR A 327 -16.62 -7.04 -2.38
N PRO A 328 -17.10 -8.22 -2.83
CA PRO A 328 -16.37 -9.47 -2.68
C PRO A 328 -14.96 -9.38 -3.26
N THR A 329 -14.02 -10.05 -2.59
CA THR A 329 -12.65 -10.25 -3.06
C THR A 329 -12.24 -11.69 -2.83
N PHE A 330 -11.65 -12.33 -3.83
CA PHE A 330 -11.39 -13.76 -3.87
C PHE A 330 -9.88 -14.01 -3.76
N SER A 331 -9.43 -14.66 -2.70
CA SER A 331 -8.01 -15.04 -2.57
C SER A 331 -7.60 -16.15 -3.55
N TYR A 332 -6.29 -16.38 -3.70
CA TYR A 332 -5.76 -17.54 -4.46
C TYR A 332 -6.25 -18.91 -3.93
N LYS A 333 -6.71 -18.97 -2.68
CA LYS A 333 -7.31 -20.17 -2.05
C LYS A 333 -8.82 -20.24 -2.24
N ASN A 334 -9.39 -19.34 -3.04
CA ASN A 334 -10.83 -19.17 -3.23
C ASN A 334 -11.60 -18.89 -1.93
N VAL A 335 -10.94 -18.25 -0.96
CA VAL A 335 -11.59 -17.70 0.23
C VAL A 335 -12.06 -16.29 -0.08
N THR A 336 -13.35 -16.05 0.12
CA THR A 336 -13.96 -14.72 -0.05
C THR A 336 -13.73 -13.86 1.19
N SER A 337 -13.29 -12.63 0.94
CA SER A 337 -13.33 -11.50 1.87
C SER A 337 -14.08 -10.34 1.19
N TYR A 338 -14.12 -9.17 1.82
CA TYR A 338 -14.74 -7.98 1.27
C TYR A 338 -13.80 -6.79 1.36
N ARG A 339 -13.90 -5.90 0.37
CA ARG A 339 -13.23 -4.60 0.28
C ARG A 339 -14.24 -3.45 0.24
N PRO A 340 -13.83 -2.21 0.58
CA PRO A 340 -14.75 -1.07 0.69
C PRO A 340 -15.27 -0.54 -0.65
N THR A 341 -14.45 -0.54 -1.70
CA THR A 341 -14.77 0.09 -2.99
C THR A 341 -14.47 -0.84 -4.17
N ASN A 342 -15.04 -0.58 -5.34
CA ASN A 342 -14.67 -1.32 -6.55
C ASN A 342 -13.35 -0.81 -7.15
N ASP A 343 -13.33 0.41 -7.70
CA ASP A 343 -12.21 0.90 -8.53
C ASP A 343 -11.55 2.19 -7.98
N LEU A 344 -11.79 2.58 -6.73
CA LEU A 344 -11.19 3.80 -6.16
C LEU A 344 -9.79 3.56 -5.58
N CYS A 345 -9.61 2.45 -4.86
CA CYS A 345 -8.41 2.27 -4.03
C CYS A 345 -7.19 1.81 -4.82
N LEU A 346 -6.06 2.47 -4.59
CA LEU A 346 -4.71 2.06 -5.01
C LEU A 346 -4.37 0.62 -4.58
N MET A 347 -4.94 0.14 -3.46
CA MET A 347 -4.74 -1.23 -2.98
C MET A 347 -5.43 -2.28 -3.87
N ARG A 348 -6.30 -1.85 -4.79
CA ARG A 348 -6.90 -2.72 -5.81
C ARG A 348 -6.40 -2.38 -7.20
N ASP A 349 -6.56 -1.13 -7.62
CA ASP A 349 -6.10 -0.64 -8.90
C ASP A 349 -4.85 0.19 -8.68
N THR A 350 -3.69 -0.40 -8.98
CA THR A 350 -2.40 0.27 -8.82
C THR A 350 -2.31 1.56 -9.65
N TYR A 351 -3.08 1.71 -10.74
CA TYR A 351 -3.09 2.94 -11.53
C TYR A 351 -3.93 4.06 -10.90
N SER A 352 -4.73 3.76 -9.86
CA SER A 352 -5.39 4.80 -9.08
C SER A 352 -4.37 5.63 -8.31
N ALA A 353 -4.52 6.96 -8.35
CA ALA A 353 -3.74 7.85 -7.52
C ALA A 353 -4.21 7.89 -6.06
N ASN A 354 -5.37 7.31 -5.74
CA ASN A 354 -6.06 7.54 -4.47
C ASN A 354 -6.15 6.26 -3.63
N PHE A 355 -6.01 6.42 -2.32
CA PHE A 355 -6.57 5.45 -1.39
C PHE A 355 -8.09 5.61 -1.34
N CYS A 356 -8.82 4.52 -1.05
CA CYS A 356 -10.22 4.66 -0.63
C CYS A 356 -10.30 5.34 0.74
N ASP A 357 -11.49 5.80 1.12
CA ASP A 357 -11.68 6.57 2.35
C ASP A 357 -11.25 5.79 3.61
N ALA A 358 -11.42 4.47 3.61
CA ALA A 358 -10.95 3.60 4.69
C ALA A 358 -9.42 3.56 4.79
N CYS A 359 -8.71 3.47 3.66
CA CYS A 359 -7.25 3.44 3.62
C CYS A 359 -6.63 4.79 3.99
N ILE A 360 -7.14 5.91 3.47
CA ILE A 360 -6.62 7.24 3.82
C ILE A 360 -6.87 7.59 5.29
N GLU A 361 -8.02 7.20 5.85
CA GLU A 361 -8.27 7.30 7.30
C GLU A 361 -7.25 6.48 8.09
N GLY A 362 -7.01 5.23 7.68
CA GLY A 362 -5.99 4.37 8.27
C GLY A 362 -4.58 4.99 8.19
N LEU A 363 -4.24 5.63 7.07
CA LEU A 363 -2.96 6.31 6.89
C LEU A 363 -2.79 7.46 7.89
N TRP A 364 -3.79 8.33 8.01
CA TRP A 364 -3.79 9.41 9.00
C TRP A 364 -3.60 8.88 10.41
N LEU A 365 -4.36 7.87 10.81
CA LEU A 365 -4.32 7.29 12.16
C LEU A 365 -2.97 6.61 12.45
N SER A 366 -2.41 5.88 11.49
CA SER A 366 -1.12 5.21 11.63
C SER A 366 0.05 6.19 11.77
N LEU A 367 0.03 7.29 11.02
CA LEU A 367 1.06 8.33 11.09
C LEU A 367 0.93 9.15 12.36
N LEU A 368 -0.25 9.73 12.63
CA LEU A 368 -0.47 10.58 13.80
C LEU A 368 -0.35 9.83 15.12
N GLY A 369 -0.62 8.51 15.14
CA GLY A 369 -0.38 7.66 16.31
C GLY A 369 1.09 7.56 16.75
N ARG A 370 2.04 8.04 15.93
CA ARG A 370 3.48 8.06 16.23
C ARG A 370 4.05 9.46 16.40
N LEU A 371 3.23 10.49 16.20
CA LEU A 371 3.66 11.88 16.15
C LEU A 371 2.95 12.71 17.24
N LYS A 372 3.47 13.90 17.47
CA LYS A 372 2.84 14.94 18.29
C LYS A 372 2.29 16.03 17.38
N LEU A 373 1.07 16.47 17.65
CA LEU A 373 0.49 17.67 17.02
C LEU A 373 1.24 18.96 17.41
N ILE A 374 1.83 19.00 18.60
CA ILE A 374 2.68 20.10 19.08
C ILE A 374 4.15 19.72 18.82
N ASP A 375 4.80 20.41 17.87
CA ASP A 375 6.23 20.25 17.58
C ASP A 375 7.07 20.77 18.75
N ASN A 376 6.77 21.99 19.24
CA ASN A 376 7.34 22.54 20.47
C ASN A 376 6.51 23.74 20.97
N ILE A 377 6.92 24.29 22.12
CA ILE A 377 6.44 25.56 22.65
C ILE A 377 7.62 26.48 22.94
N THR A 378 7.47 27.77 22.65
CA THR A 378 8.46 28.80 22.99
C THR A 378 7.85 29.81 23.95
N GLN A 379 8.59 30.21 24.97
CA GLN A 379 8.15 31.15 25.99
C GLN A 379 9.03 32.40 26.00
N GLU A 380 8.41 33.58 26.04
CA GLU A 380 9.11 34.86 26.09
C GLU A 380 8.55 35.72 27.24
N ALA A 381 9.36 35.88 28.29
CA ALA A 381 9.04 36.72 29.44
C ALA A 381 8.96 38.20 29.03
N GLN A 382 7.94 38.89 29.53
CA GLN A 382 7.67 40.30 29.25
C GLN A 382 8.10 41.20 30.41
N PRO A 383 8.38 42.50 30.17
CA PRO A 383 8.81 43.42 31.22
C PRO A 383 7.80 43.65 32.35
N ASP A 384 6.52 43.40 32.11
CA ASP A 384 5.44 43.51 33.11
C ASP A 384 5.24 42.25 33.95
N GLY A 385 6.10 41.24 33.76
CA GLY A 385 6.07 39.95 34.44
C GLY A 385 5.17 38.91 33.76
N SER A 386 4.41 39.27 32.72
CA SER A 386 3.66 38.30 31.93
C SER A 386 4.58 37.43 31.05
N THR A 387 4.09 36.30 30.57
CA THR A 387 4.83 35.42 29.65
C THR A 387 4.03 35.19 28.39
N ASN A 388 4.63 35.42 27.22
CA ASN A 388 4.05 35.08 25.94
C ASN A 388 4.45 33.65 25.56
N ALA A 389 3.48 32.74 25.52
CA ALA A 389 3.69 31.35 25.11
C ALA A 389 3.21 31.16 23.67
N THR A 390 4.06 30.61 22.80
CA THR A 390 3.77 30.34 21.38
C THR A 390 3.92 28.86 21.06
N LEU A 391 2.87 28.25 20.54
CA LEU A 391 2.85 26.88 20.07
C LEU A 391 3.34 26.81 18.63
N ASN A 392 4.29 25.91 18.38
CA ASN A 392 4.60 25.43 17.04
C ASN A 392 3.93 24.07 16.86
N LEU A 393 2.98 24.00 15.92
CA LEU A 393 2.21 22.79 15.63
C LEU A 393 2.72 22.14 14.34
N LEU A 394 2.36 20.87 14.12
CA LEU A 394 2.51 20.26 12.81
C LEU A 394 1.88 21.19 11.73
N PRO A 395 2.54 21.37 10.57
CA PRO A 395 2.10 22.30 9.53
C PRO A 395 0.90 21.74 8.72
N LEU A 396 -0.21 21.48 9.43
CA LEU A 396 -1.50 21.00 8.92
C LEU A 396 -2.56 22.10 9.02
N ALA A 397 -3.75 21.85 8.45
CA ALA A 397 -4.84 22.82 8.41
C ALA A 397 -4.38 24.19 7.89
N LYS A 398 -4.72 25.28 8.60
CA LYS A 398 -4.33 26.65 8.25
C LYS A 398 -2.82 26.93 8.27
N LEU A 399 -2.00 25.97 8.72
CA LEU A 399 -0.54 26.10 8.82
C LEU A 399 0.20 25.43 7.64
N ARG A 400 -0.53 24.82 6.70
CA ARG A 400 0.09 24.23 5.50
C ARG A 400 0.76 25.30 4.64
N GLN A 401 1.93 24.96 4.10
CA GLN A 401 2.59 25.76 3.06
C GLN A 401 1.92 25.57 1.69
N VAL A 402 1.54 24.33 1.39
CA VAL A 402 0.81 23.95 0.18
C VAL A 402 -0.63 23.59 0.58
N PRO A 403 -1.65 24.27 0.05
CA PRO A 403 -3.04 23.98 0.38
C PRO A 403 -3.42 22.51 0.08
N ASN A 404 -4.17 21.90 0.99
CA ASN A 404 -4.81 20.59 0.77
C ASN A 404 -6.20 20.82 0.15
N PRO A 405 -6.63 20.07 -0.87
CA PRO A 405 -8.01 20.10 -1.35
C PRO A 405 -9.05 19.67 -0.29
N HIS A 406 -8.63 18.96 0.76
CA HIS A 406 -9.49 18.47 1.83
C HIS A 406 -9.65 19.47 2.99
N GLU A 407 -10.83 19.46 3.60
CA GLU A 407 -11.12 20.31 4.75
C GLU A 407 -10.37 19.84 6.00
N GLU A 408 -9.69 20.78 6.66
CA GLU A 408 -8.90 20.54 7.86
C GLU A 408 -8.99 21.71 8.85
N ALA A 409 -8.93 21.41 10.14
CA ALA A 409 -8.96 22.42 11.19
C ALA A 409 -8.13 22.04 12.41
N TYR A 410 -7.60 23.07 13.08
CA TYR A 410 -7.12 22.95 14.45
C TYR A 410 -8.10 23.62 15.40
N THR A 411 -8.44 22.93 16.48
CA THR A 411 -9.03 23.54 17.68
C THR A 411 -7.98 23.59 18.77
N ILE A 412 -7.79 24.76 19.38
CA ILE A 412 -6.78 24.98 20.43
C ILE A 412 -7.46 25.54 21.67
N LEU A 413 -7.28 24.86 22.80
CA LEU A 413 -7.77 25.28 24.10
C LEU A 413 -6.61 25.45 25.07
N TRP A 414 -6.53 26.63 25.67
CA TRP A 414 -5.59 26.92 26.74
C TRP A 414 -6.28 26.77 28.10
N TYR A 415 -5.58 26.21 29.07
CA TYR A 415 -6.08 25.99 30.43
C TYR A 415 -5.18 26.67 31.45
N GLY A 416 -5.77 27.18 32.53
CA GLY A 416 -5.02 27.60 33.70
C GLY A 416 -4.34 26.42 34.41
N ALA A 417 -3.58 26.71 35.48
CA ALA A 417 -2.84 25.71 36.26
C ALA A 417 -3.71 24.57 36.83
N ASP A 418 -5.00 24.81 37.07
CA ASP A 418 -5.95 23.78 37.50
C ASP A 418 -6.24 22.71 36.41
N GLY A 419 -5.87 22.99 35.15
CA GLY A 419 -6.10 22.16 33.97
C GLY A 419 -7.57 21.97 33.58
N THR A 420 -8.49 22.73 34.18
CA THR A 420 -9.94 22.65 33.92
C THR A 420 -10.54 23.99 33.52
N THR A 421 -9.99 25.10 34.01
CA THR A 421 -10.41 26.45 33.64
C THR A 421 -9.86 26.81 32.27
N VAL A 422 -10.75 26.91 31.28
CA VAL A 422 -10.41 27.34 29.92
C VAL A 422 -10.14 28.85 29.88
N LEU A 423 -8.96 29.23 29.38
CA LEU A 423 -8.56 30.62 29.11
C LEU A 423 -9.17 31.06 27.77
N LYS A 424 -10.42 31.56 27.82
CA LYS A 424 -11.24 31.80 26.62
C LYS A 424 -10.65 32.78 25.63
N ASP A 425 -9.91 33.78 26.09
CA ASP A 425 -9.32 34.85 25.26
C ASP A 425 -8.34 34.32 24.21
N TRP A 426 -7.76 33.14 24.46
CA TRP A 426 -6.75 32.51 23.59
C TRP A 426 -7.29 31.30 22.81
N THR A 427 -8.61 31.08 22.82
CA THR A 427 -9.23 29.95 22.10
C THR A 427 -8.89 30.03 20.60
N ASN A 428 -8.42 28.91 20.03
CA ASN A 428 -7.97 28.77 18.64
C ASN A 428 -6.78 29.65 18.23
N SER A 429 -6.10 30.26 19.21
CA SER A 429 -4.84 30.97 19.04
C SER A 429 -3.66 30.04 19.30
N THR A 430 -2.61 30.14 18.47
CA THR A 430 -1.31 29.49 18.74
C THR A 430 -0.48 30.27 19.76
N THR A 431 -0.92 31.46 20.16
CA THR A 431 -0.25 32.29 21.16
C THR A 431 -1.17 32.62 22.33
N ALA A 432 -0.64 32.63 23.55
CA ALA A 432 -1.34 33.07 24.74
C ALA A 432 -0.45 33.96 25.60
N LEU A 433 -1.00 35.08 26.09
CA LEU A 433 -0.36 35.93 27.09
C LEU A 433 -0.79 35.47 28.49
N LEU A 434 0.15 34.90 29.23
CA LEU A 434 -0.05 34.36 30.57
C LEU A 434 0.27 35.43 31.61
N GLY A 435 -0.61 35.63 32.58
CA GLY A 435 -0.43 36.66 33.60
C GLY A 435 0.76 36.40 34.53
N PRO A 436 1.26 37.43 35.26
CA PRO A 436 2.49 37.34 36.03
C PRO A 436 2.51 36.29 37.15
N ASP A 437 1.34 35.93 37.68
CA ASP A 437 1.20 34.93 38.74
C ASP A 437 1.04 33.49 38.20
N THR A 438 1.13 33.30 36.88
CA THR A 438 0.98 31.98 36.25
C THR A 438 2.28 31.20 36.37
N THR A 439 2.24 30.05 37.07
CA THR A 439 3.41 29.16 37.17
C THR A 439 3.32 27.96 36.22
N GLU A 440 2.10 27.56 35.86
CA GLU A 440 1.83 26.43 34.97
C GLU A 440 0.58 26.71 34.12
N PHE A 441 0.53 26.11 32.95
CA PHE A 441 -0.62 26.17 32.05
C PHE A 441 -0.77 24.85 31.28
N GLY A 442 -1.98 24.59 30.80
CA GLY A 442 -2.29 23.46 29.94
C GLY A 442 -2.65 23.90 28.54
N VAL A 443 -2.37 23.04 27.56
CA VAL A 443 -2.79 23.22 26.17
C VAL A 443 -3.39 21.93 25.67
N GLU A 444 -4.55 22.02 25.01
CA GLU A 444 -5.15 20.93 24.26
C GLU A 444 -5.28 21.36 22.80
N VAL A 445 -4.66 20.58 21.92
CA VAL A 445 -4.73 20.74 20.47
C VAL A 445 -5.49 19.57 19.91
N ARG A 446 -6.51 19.85 19.09
CA ARG A 446 -7.28 18.86 18.35
C ARG A 446 -7.11 19.12 16.87
N PHE A 447 -6.62 18.13 16.14
CA PHE A 447 -6.66 18.13 14.68
C PHE A 447 -7.97 17.53 14.20
N TRP A 448 -8.53 18.07 13.14
CA TRP A 448 -9.68 17.52 12.44
C TRP A 448 -9.42 17.58 10.95
N THR A 449 -9.78 16.51 10.25
CA THR A 449 -9.81 16.42 8.78
C THR A 449 -11.06 15.66 8.39
N GLU A 450 -11.69 16.01 7.27
CA GLU A 450 -12.84 15.26 6.73
C GLU A 450 -12.49 13.80 6.38
N GLN A 451 -11.20 13.50 6.22
CA GLN A 451 -10.66 12.18 5.89
C GLN A 451 -10.57 11.23 7.09
N VAL A 452 -10.93 11.69 8.30
CA VAL A 452 -11.00 10.85 9.51
C VAL A 452 -12.36 11.06 10.19
N ARG A 453 -13.21 10.02 10.15
CA ARG A 453 -14.52 9.97 10.80
C ARG A 453 -14.47 9.31 12.18
N VAL A 454 -13.53 8.39 12.41
CA VAL A 454 -13.41 7.65 13.69
C VAL A 454 -11.98 7.64 14.22
N ASP A 455 -11.76 8.33 15.35
CA ASP A 455 -10.50 8.31 16.11
C ASP A 455 -10.67 7.56 17.44
N SER A 456 -10.66 6.23 17.38
CA SER A 456 -10.85 5.40 18.58
C SER A 456 -9.65 5.44 19.54
N ALA A 457 -8.46 5.75 19.03
CA ALA A 457 -7.23 5.80 19.81
C ALA A 457 -6.93 7.19 20.39
N GLY A 458 -7.68 8.22 19.97
CA GLY A 458 -7.51 9.60 20.43
C GLY A 458 -6.23 10.26 19.89
N VAL A 459 -5.72 9.81 18.74
CA VAL A 459 -4.42 10.27 18.19
C VAL A 459 -4.52 11.64 17.52
N LEU A 460 -5.73 12.13 17.25
CA LEU A 460 -5.97 13.49 16.74
C LEU A 460 -6.13 14.52 17.87
N VAL A 461 -5.91 14.13 19.13
CA VAL A 461 -6.01 15.00 20.30
C VAL A 461 -4.74 14.90 21.13
N GLN A 462 -4.09 16.04 21.38
CA GLN A 462 -2.94 16.12 22.26
C GLN A 462 -3.22 17.13 23.37
N LYS A 463 -3.01 16.71 24.62
CA LYS A 463 -3.11 17.59 25.79
C LYS A 463 -1.81 17.55 26.58
N GLU A 464 -1.15 18.69 26.72
CA GLU A 464 0.11 18.83 27.46
C GLU A 464 0.00 19.93 28.52
N ARG A 465 0.88 19.85 29.52
CA ARG A 465 1.06 20.86 30.57
C ARG A 465 2.49 21.35 30.55
N TYR A 466 2.66 22.64 30.78
CA TYR A 466 3.96 23.30 30.75
C TYR A 466 4.12 24.16 32.00
N SER A 467 5.36 24.21 32.50
CA SER A 467 5.78 25.19 33.50
C SER A 467 6.21 26.47 32.78
N VAL A 468 5.87 27.61 33.38
CA VAL A 468 6.36 28.92 32.91
C VAL A 468 7.86 29.02 33.20
N GLU A 469 8.64 29.39 32.18
CA GLU A 469 10.11 29.45 32.21
C GLU A 469 10.70 30.68 32.91
#